data_AF-A0A074VAY1-F1
#
_entry.id   AF-A0A074VAY1-F1
#
_cell.length_a   1.000
_cell.length_b   1.000
_cell.length_c   1.000
_cell.angle_alpha   90.00
_cell.angle_beta   90.00
_cell.angle_gamma   90.00
#
_symmetry.space_group_name_H-M   'P 1'
#
loop_
_entity.id
_entity.type
_entity.pdbx_description
1 polymer ?
#
loop_
_entity_poly.entity_id
_entity_poly.type
_entity_poly.pdbx_seq_one_letter_code
_entity_poly.pdbx_strand_id
1 'polypeptide(L)'
;MKRIILTVIASCALCFAGYQWHKSIQEKRIFVQDIKSRTDQYGFLDISDNLPESKGIVIVAPVNCPSQQAKIADYLVTELNKQNIPVTRTNSYNFRQKNIMSEREINQMIKRYQYVRTMAPPLVFVNGKIKSNPSIEAIKKEWELQ
;
A
#
# COMPACT_ATOMS: atom_id res chain seq x y z
N MET A 1 -52.97 -11.57 3.79
CA MET A 1 -51.90 -11.16 4.73
C MET A 1 -50.52 -11.72 4.38
N LYS A 2 -50.28 -13.05 4.35
CA LYS A 2 -48.93 -13.62 4.06
C LYS A 2 -48.29 -13.14 2.73
N ARG A 3 -49.06 -13.01 1.65
CA ARG A 3 -48.57 -12.48 0.36
C ARG A 3 -48.09 -11.02 0.44
N ILE A 4 -48.80 -10.16 1.19
CA ILE A 4 -48.45 -8.74 1.36
C ILE A 4 -47.17 -8.61 2.21
N ILE A 5 -47.04 -9.44 3.25
CA ILE A 5 -45.83 -9.47 4.09
C ILE A 5 -44.62 -9.91 3.27
N LEU A 6 -44.75 -10.95 2.44
CA LEU A 6 -43.67 -11.42 1.57
C LEU A 6 -43.23 -10.37 0.55
N THR A 7 -44.17 -9.62 -0.04
CA THR A 7 -43.82 -8.54 -0.98
C THR A 7 -43.10 -7.38 -0.31
N VAL A 8 -43.46 -7.03 0.93
CA VAL A 8 -42.80 -5.97 1.71
C VAL A 8 -41.38 -6.40 2.11
N ILE A 9 -41.18 -7.65 2.54
CA ILE A 9 -39.84 -8.15 2.86
C ILE A 9 -38.95 -8.16 1.61
N ALA A 10 -39.47 -8.61 0.48
CA ALA A 10 -38.74 -8.64 -0.78
C ALA A 10 -38.33 -7.23 -1.25
N SER A 11 -39.22 -6.24 -1.12
CA SER A 11 -38.89 -4.85 -1.48
C SER A 11 -37.82 -4.26 -0.56
N CYS A 12 -37.93 -4.47 0.76
CA CYS A 12 -36.91 -4.05 1.72
C CYS A 12 -35.54 -4.67 1.43
N ALA A 13 -35.49 -5.96 1.07
CA ALA A 13 -34.24 -6.65 0.72
C ALA A 13 -33.58 -6.05 -0.53
N LEU A 14 -34.36 -5.73 -1.57
CA LEU A 14 -33.85 -5.08 -2.79
C LEU A 14 -33.33 -3.67 -2.52
N CYS A 15 -34.05 -2.88 -1.71
CA CYS A 15 -33.59 -1.55 -1.31
C CYS A 15 -32.28 -1.61 -0.51
N PHE A 16 -32.18 -2.56 0.43
CA PHE A 16 -30.98 -2.75 1.23
C PHE A 16 -29.78 -3.19 0.38
N ALA A 17 -29.98 -4.13 -0.54
CA ALA A 17 -28.95 -4.56 -1.49
C ALA A 17 -28.49 -3.40 -2.38
N GLY A 18 -29.42 -2.60 -2.91
CA GLY A 18 -29.12 -1.42 -3.71
C GLY A 18 -28.31 -0.36 -2.92
N TYR A 19 -28.70 -0.12 -1.66
CA TYR A 19 -27.98 0.79 -0.76
C TYR A 19 -26.55 0.31 -0.48
N GLN A 20 -26.36 -0.97 -0.14
CA GLN A 20 -25.03 -1.54 0.09
C GLN A 20 -24.16 -1.47 -1.16
N TRP A 21 -24.75 -1.75 -2.33
CA TRP A 21 -24.02 -1.67 -3.59
C TRP A 21 -23.55 -0.23 -3.86
N HIS A 22 -24.43 0.76 -3.73
CA HIS A 22 -24.08 2.16 -3.89
C HIS A 22 -22.99 2.59 -2.89
N LYS A 23 -23.14 2.24 -1.61
CA LYS A 23 -22.15 2.53 -0.56
C LYS A 23 -20.78 1.94 -0.90
N SER A 24 -20.72 0.68 -1.34
CA SER A 24 -19.46 0.02 -1.71
C SER A 24 -18.77 0.69 -2.91
N ILE A 25 -19.54 1.20 -3.88
CA ILE A 25 -19.00 1.96 -5.01
C ILE A 25 -18.39 3.27 -4.52
N GLN A 26 -19.07 3.99 -3.63
CA GLN A 26 -18.55 5.25 -3.09
C GLN A 26 -17.27 5.04 -2.29
N GLU A 27 -17.21 4.00 -1.45
CA GLU A 27 -15.99 3.65 -0.70
C GLU A 27 -14.81 3.35 -1.64
N LYS A 28 -15.04 2.61 -2.72
CA LYS A 28 -14.00 2.35 -3.74
C LYS A 28 -13.53 3.64 -4.43
N ARG A 29 -14.45 4.54 -4.77
CA ARG A 29 -14.11 5.84 -5.39
C ARG A 29 -13.25 6.70 -4.46
N ILE A 30 -13.66 6.81 -3.19
CA ILE A 30 -12.91 7.54 -2.16
C ILE A 30 -11.51 6.94 -2.00
N PHE A 31 -11.40 5.62 -1.96
CA PHE A 31 -10.10 4.95 -1.85
C PHE A 31 -9.21 5.22 -3.07
N VAL A 32 -9.73 5.11 -4.29
CA VAL A 32 -8.96 5.43 -5.52
C VAL A 32 -8.52 6.89 -5.53
N GLN A 33 -9.37 7.81 -5.07
CA GLN A 33 -9.02 9.22 -4.96
C GLN A 33 -7.94 9.45 -3.90
N ASP A 34 -8.02 8.79 -2.74
CA ASP A 34 -7.00 8.84 -1.68
C ASP A 34 -5.64 8.36 -2.20
N ILE A 35 -5.60 7.21 -2.88
CA ILE A 35 -4.39 6.69 -3.54
C ILE A 35 -3.83 7.73 -4.52
N LYS A 36 -4.65 8.24 -5.45
CA LYS A 36 -4.20 9.24 -6.42
C LYS A 36 -3.66 10.51 -5.78
N SER A 37 -4.27 10.97 -4.68
CA SER A 37 -3.85 12.19 -3.98
C SER A 37 -2.54 12.04 -3.21
N ARG A 38 -2.16 10.80 -2.86
CA ARG A 38 -0.97 10.47 -2.07
C ARG A 38 0.15 9.86 -2.90
N THR A 39 -0.12 9.52 -4.16
CA THR A 39 0.89 9.05 -5.10
C THR A 39 1.60 10.24 -5.72
N ASP A 40 2.92 10.28 -5.61
CA ASP A 40 3.72 11.32 -6.24
C ASP A 40 3.98 11.08 -7.74
N GLN A 41 4.71 12.02 -8.34
CA GLN A 41 5.13 11.98 -9.75
C GLN A 41 5.98 10.75 -10.11
N TYR A 42 6.63 10.11 -9.15
CA TYR A 42 7.42 8.89 -9.36
C TYR A 42 6.63 7.63 -9.04
N GLY A 43 5.35 7.75 -8.70
CA GLY A 43 4.46 6.63 -8.44
C GLY A 43 4.65 6.00 -7.05
N PHE A 44 5.38 6.67 -6.14
CA PHE A 44 5.46 6.24 -4.75
C PHE A 44 4.22 6.73 -4.02
N LEU A 45 3.56 5.81 -3.33
CA LEU A 45 2.38 6.08 -2.53
C LEU A 45 2.82 6.44 -1.12
N ASP A 46 2.42 7.62 -0.65
CA ASP A 46 2.60 7.96 0.75
C ASP A 46 1.65 7.15 1.64
N ILE A 47 2.26 6.32 2.49
CA ILE A 47 1.57 5.50 3.48
C ILE A 47 1.86 5.95 4.90
N SER A 48 2.79 6.89 5.10
CA SER A 48 3.30 7.20 6.42
C SER A 48 2.91 8.61 6.85
N ASP A 49 2.18 8.67 7.95
CA ASP A 49 2.40 9.73 8.91
C ASP A 49 3.40 9.17 9.95
N ASN A 50 4.72 9.32 9.69
CA ASN A 50 5.81 9.04 10.65
C ASN A 50 6.06 7.58 11.10
N LEU A 51 6.17 6.63 10.18
CA LEU A 51 6.66 5.27 10.50
C LEU A 51 8.20 5.26 10.64
N PRO A 52 8.77 4.91 11.80
CA PRO A 52 10.23 4.89 11.98
C PRO A 52 10.93 3.82 11.13
N GLU A 53 10.26 2.69 10.91
CA GLU A 53 10.82 1.53 10.17
C GLU A 53 10.91 1.75 8.66
N SER A 54 10.24 2.76 8.12
CA SER A 54 10.32 3.14 6.70
C SER A 54 11.27 4.30 6.45
N LYS A 55 12.05 4.74 7.45
CA LYS A 55 13.10 5.74 7.24
C LYS A 55 14.23 5.11 6.42
N GLY A 56 14.77 5.88 5.47
CA GLY A 56 15.77 5.35 4.54
C GLY A 56 15.13 4.59 3.38
N ILE A 57 15.94 3.79 2.69
CA ILE A 57 15.48 2.86 1.66
C ILE A 57 15.35 1.48 2.27
N VAL A 58 14.13 0.92 2.24
CA VAL A 58 13.84 -0.42 2.76
C VAL A 58 13.22 -1.28 1.68
N ILE A 59 13.89 -2.39 1.33
CA ILE A 59 13.44 -3.34 0.33
C ILE A 59 12.86 -4.57 1.03
N VAL A 60 11.57 -4.81 0.85
CA VAL A 60 10.85 -5.95 1.40
C VAL A 60 10.68 -7.01 0.32
N ALA A 61 11.40 -8.12 0.49
CA ALA A 61 11.33 -9.29 -0.37
C ALA A 61 11.67 -10.56 0.41
N PRO A 62 11.07 -11.73 0.08
CA PRO A 62 11.42 -13.00 0.73
C PRO A 62 12.92 -13.31 0.57
N VAL A 63 13.57 -13.77 1.65
CA VAL A 63 14.97 -14.22 1.63
C VAL A 63 15.04 -15.54 0.87
N ASN A 64 16.06 -15.73 0.03
CA ASN A 64 16.35 -17.01 -0.66
C ASN A 64 15.20 -17.55 -1.54
N CYS A 65 14.42 -16.67 -2.17
CA CYS A 65 13.50 -17.15 -3.21
C CYS A 65 14.26 -17.29 -4.54
N PRO A 66 14.21 -18.44 -5.23
CA PRO A 66 14.83 -18.60 -6.55
C PRO A 66 14.09 -17.81 -7.65
N SER A 67 12.95 -17.18 -7.31
CA SER A 67 12.14 -16.42 -8.24
C SER A 67 12.90 -15.21 -8.80
N GLN A 68 12.58 -14.86 -10.04
CA GLN A 68 13.11 -13.68 -10.72
C GLN A 68 12.94 -12.40 -9.88
N GLN A 69 11.86 -12.32 -9.08
CA GLN A 69 11.54 -11.16 -8.26
C GLN A 69 12.49 -10.96 -7.07
N ALA A 70 12.99 -12.05 -6.46
CA ALA A 70 14.01 -11.93 -5.42
C ALA A 70 15.36 -11.50 -5.99
N LYS A 71 15.71 -11.97 -7.19
CA LYS A 71 16.91 -11.50 -7.91
C LYS A 71 16.85 -10.00 -8.22
N ILE A 72 15.67 -9.47 -8.54
CA ILE A 72 15.46 -8.02 -8.70
C ILE A 72 15.78 -7.29 -7.40
N ALA A 73 15.33 -7.79 -6.24
CA ALA A 73 15.65 -7.18 -4.95
C ALA A 73 17.17 -7.19 -4.67
N ASP A 74 17.86 -8.30 -4.94
CA ASP A 74 19.31 -8.42 -4.78
C ASP A 74 20.07 -7.45 -5.70
N TYR A 75 19.59 -7.32 -6.95
CA TYR A 75 20.12 -6.37 -7.91
C TYR A 75 19.96 -4.92 -7.43
N LEU A 76 18.76 -4.54 -6.97
CA LEU A 76 18.51 -3.20 -6.42
C LEU A 76 19.42 -2.88 -5.24
N VAL A 77 19.57 -3.81 -4.29
CA VAL A 77 20.49 -3.64 -3.14
C VAL A 77 21.92 -3.42 -3.63
N THR A 78 22.38 -4.26 -4.56
CA THR A 78 23.74 -4.19 -5.10
C THR A 78 24.02 -2.85 -5.78
N GLU A 79 23.11 -2.39 -6.64
CA GLU A 79 23.31 -1.14 -7.39
C GLU A 79 23.19 0.12 -6.52
N LEU A 80 22.34 0.11 -5.50
CA LEU A 80 22.25 1.22 -4.54
C LEU A 80 23.53 1.29 -3.68
N ASN A 81 24.04 0.15 -3.22
CA ASN A 81 25.28 0.08 -2.45
C ASN A 81 26.50 0.54 -3.26
N LYS A 82 26.59 0.19 -4.55
CA LYS A 82 27.65 0.71 -5.44
C LYS A 82 27.67 2.23 -5.53
N GLN A 83 26.53 2.87 -5.30
CA GLN A 83 26.36 4.33 -5.33
C GLN A 83 26.45 4.96 -3.94
N ASN A 84 26.87 4.23 -2.92
CA ASN A 84 26.94 4.67 -1.52
C ASN A 84 25.58 5.10 -0.93
N ILE A 85 24.47 4.58 -1.46
CA ILE A 85 23.13 4.85 -0.92
C ILE A 85 22.78 3.75 0.10
N PRO A 86 22.54 4.09 1.39
CA PRO A 86 22.25 3.10 2.41
C PRO A 86 20.87 2.45 2.17
N VAL A 87 20.85 1.12 2.10
CA VAL A 87 19.64 0.33 1.87
C VAL A 87 19.55 -0.83 2.85
N THR A 88 18.35 -1.05 3.38
CA THR A 88 18.04 -2.19 4.26
C THR A 88 17.17 -3.18 3.51
N ARG A 89 17.57 -4.45 3.46
CA ARG A 89 16.72 -5.54 2.96
C ARG A 89 16.09 -6.27 4.14
N THR A 90 14.78 -6.51 4.05
CA THR A 90 14.04 -7.29 5.03
C THR A 90 13.09 -8.27 4.34
N ASN A 91 12.71 -9.33 5.05
CA ASN A 91 11.73 -10.32 4.61
C ASN A 91 10.30 -10.00 5.03
N SER A 92 10.16 -9.05 5.95
CA SER A 92 8.91 -8.68 6.58
C SER A 92 8.95 -7.21 6.96
N TYR A 93 7.78 -6.61 7.02
CA TYR A 93 7.60 -5.22 7.44
C TYR A 93 6.56 -5.20 8.54
N ASN A 94 6.91 -4.65 9.70
CA ASN A 94 5.99 -4.56 10.82
C ASN A 94 5.65 -3.10 11.10
N PHE A 95 4.36 -2.79 11.22
CA PHE A 95 3.94 -1.44 11.56
C PHE A 95 4.09 -1.24 13.06
N ARG A 96 5.30 -0.92 13.54
CA ARG A 96 5.49 -0.46 14.92
C ARG A 96 4.92 0.95 15.06
N GLN A 97 3.68 1.00 15.55
CA GLN A 97 2.96 2.24 15.82
C GLN A 97 3.60 2.97 17.00
N LYS A 98 3.80 4.28 16.86
CA LYS A 98 3.81 5.17 18.02
C LYS A 98 2.36 5.47 18.39
N ASN A 99 2.07 5.66 19.68
CA ASN A 99 0.76 5.95 20.29
C ASN A 99 0.05 7.25 19.79
N ILE A 100 0.32 7.69 18.56
CA ILE A 100 -0.02 9.01 18.04
C ILE A 100 -1.10 8.93 16.94
N MET A 101 -1.30 7.78 16.30
CA MET A 101 -2.29 7.62 15.23
C MET A 101 -3.63 7.10 15.77
N SER A 102 -4.74 7.62 15.24
CA SER A 102 -6.07 7.07 15.47
C SER A 102 -6.25 5.72 14.77
N GLU A 103 -7.20 4.90 15.28
CA GLU A 103 -7.53 3.60 14.67
C GLU A 103 -7.93 3.74 13.19
N ARG A 104 -8.62 4.83 12.84
CA ARG A 104 -9.01 5.12 11.45
C ARG A 104 -7.78 5.31 10.55
N GLU A 105 -6.78 6.07 10.99
CA GLU A 105 -5.55 6.32 10.24
C GLU A 105 -4.73 5.04 10.07
N ILE A 106 -4.63 4.24 11.14
CA ILE A 106 -3.99 2.92 11.10
C ILE A 106 -4.67 2.03 10.05
N ASN A 107 -6.00 1.95 10.06
CA ASN A 107 -6.75 1.14 9.11
C ASN A 107 -6.56 1.62 7.66
N GLN A 108 -6.46 2.93 7.44
CA GLN A 108 -6.19 3.48 6.10
C GLN A 108 -4.76 3.15 5.63
N MET A 109 -3.76 3.33 6.49
CA MET A 109 -2.38 2.95 6.22
C MET A 109 -2.27 1.46 5.83
N ILE A 110 -2.91 0.58 6.60
CA ILE A 110 -2.93 -0.87 6.31
C ILE A 110 -3.57 -1.15 4.95
N LYS A 111 -4.69 -0.49 4.61
CA LYS A 111 -5.34 -0.65 3.30
C LYS A 111 -4.44 -0.23 2.14
N ARG A 112 -3.74 0.89 2.28
CA ARG A 112 -2.79 1.38 1.27
C ARG A 112 -1.62 0.41 1.09
N TYR A 113 -1.04 -0.07 2.19
CA TYR A 113 0.01 -1.09 2.15
C TYR A 113 -0.48 -2.38 1.48
N GLN A 114 -1.67 -2.87 1.85
CA GLN A 114 -2.26 -4.06 1.23
C GLN A 114 -2.46 -3.86 -0.28
N TYR A 115 -2.93 -2.69 -0.70
CA TYR A 115 -3.08 -2.36 -2.11
C TYR A 115 -1.76 -2.49 -2.88
N VAL A 116 -0.67 -1.88 -2.40
CA VAL A 116 0.64 -1.99 -3.06
C VAL A 116 1.23 -3.40 -2.95
N ARG A 117 0.97 -4.12 -1.84
CA ARG A 117 1.39 -5.52 -1.67
C ARG A 117 0.75 -6.48 -2.67
N THR A 118 -0.44 -6.17 -3.20
CA THR A 118 -1.06 -7.00 -4.25
C THR A 118 -0.39 -6.85 -5.62
N MET A 119 0.51 -5.88 -5.77
CA MET A 119 1.27 -5.64 -7.00
C MET A 119 2.58 -6.44 -7.03
N ALA A 120 3.35 -6.31 -8.11
CA ALA A 120 4.58 -7.08 -8.30
C ALA A 120 5.66 -6.77 -7.24
N PRO A 121 6.28 -7.77 -6.60
CA PRO A 121 7.43 -7.53 -5.73
C PRO A 121 8.68 -7.16 -6.57
N PRO A 122 9.73 -6.58 -5.94
CA PRO A 122 9.84 -6.26 -4.51
C PRO A 122 9.04 -5.02 -4.11
N LEU A 123 8.68 -4.92 -2.83
CA LEU A 123 8.14 -3.68 -2.26
C LEU A 123 9.30 -2.84 -1.78
N VAL A 124 9.35 -1.58 -2.18
CA VAL A 124 10.43 -0.67 -1.78
C VAL A 124 9.81 0.54 -1.09
N PHE A 125 10.30 0.82 0.10
CA PHE A 125 9.99 2.01 0.87
C PHE A 125 11.12 3.00 0.69
N VAL A 126 10.77 4.26 0.47
CA VAL A 126 11.69 5.40 0.50
C VAL A 126 11.08 6.42 1.44
N ASN A 127 11.66 6.55 2.63
CA ASN A 127 11.28 7.53 3.64
C ASN A 127 9.77 7.59 3.95
N GLY A 128 9.14 6.42 4.08
CA GLY A 128 7.72 6.35 4.42
C GLY A 128 6.75 6.28 3.24
N LYS A 129 7.24 6.47 2.01
CA LYS A 129 6.46 6.17 0.81
C LYS A 129 6.81 4.80 0.28
N ILE A 130 5.85 4.13 -0.37
CA ILE A 130 6.01 2.76 -0.86
C ILE A 130 5.71 2.67 -2.36
N LYS A 131 6.49 1.87 -3.07
CA LYS A 131 6.22 1.47 -4.45
C LYS A 131 6.51 0.00 -4.68
N SER A 132 5.70 -0.62 -5.54
CA SER A 132 5.90 -1.99 -6.01
C SER A 132 6.82 -1.97 -7.24
N ASN A 133 7.82 -2.85 -7.22
CA ASN A 133 8.81 -3.08 -8.28
C ASN A 133 9.32 -1.80 -8.98
N PRO A 134 9.84 -0.80 -8.24
CA PRO A 134 10.40 0.39 -8.86
C PRO A 134 11.73 0.12 -9.56
N SER A 135 12.07 0.97 -10.53
CA SER A 135 13.42 1.01 -11.09
C SER A 135 14.39 1.74 -10.15
N ILE A 136 15.70 1.55 -10.35
CA ILE A 136 16.75 2.23 -9.57
C ILE A 136 16.60 3.75 -9.68
N GLU A 137 16.33 4.25 -10.88
CA GLU A 137 16.19 5.69 -11.14
C GLU A 137 15.00 6.28 -10.40
N ALA A 138 13.89 5.54 -10.29
CA ALA A 138 12.73 5.98 -9.53
C ALA A 138 13.06 6.06 -8.02
N ILE A 139 13.77 5.07 -7.49
CA ILE A 139 14.22 5.08 -6.09
C ILE A 139 15.14 6.27 -5.83
N LYS A 140 16.11 6.52 -6.72
CA LYS A 140 17.07 7.63 -6.57
C LYS A 140 16.38 8.99 -6.61
N LYS A 141 15.50 9.21 -7.59
CA LYS A 141 14.75 10.46 -7.70
C LYS A 141 13.91 10.70 -6.46
N GLU A 142 13.28 9.66 -5.93
CA GLU A 142 12.51 9.77 -4.68
C GLU A 142 13.40 10.05 -3.47
N TRP A 143 14.58 9.43 -3.42
CA TRP A 143 15.58 9.66 -2.37
C TRP A 143 16.13 11.09 -2.37
N GLU A 144 16.32 11.68 -3.55
CA GLU A 144 16.84 13.04 -3.75
C GLU A 144 15.81 14.15 -3.45
N LEU A 145 14.51 13.82 -3.28
CA LEU A 145 13.47 14.79 -2.95
C LEU A 145 13.46 15.23 -1.46
N GLN A 146 14.39 14.72 -0.65
CA GLN A 146 14.55 15.10 0.76
C GLN A 146 15.39 16.36 0.95
#